data_AF-A0A350D3G3-F1
#
_entry.id   AF-A0A350D3G3-F1
#
_cell.length_a   1.000
_cell.length_b   1.000
_cell.length_c   1.000
_cell.angle_alpha   90.00
_cell.angle_beta   90.00
_cell.angle_gamma   90.00
#
_symmetry.space_group_name_H-M   'P 1'
#
loop_
_entity.id
_entity.type
_entity.pdbx_description
1 polymer ?
#
loop_
_entity_poly.entity_id
_entity_poly.type
_entity_poly.pdbx_seq_one_letter_code
_entity_poly.pdbx_strand_id
1 'polypeptide(L)'
;MSSFGEKYQVNYSLSKEIQPNFLDRLANMGKIVSDGEYIYYVSDVFGEIQVFDFSGKLVRRKKITGIRNLEKLTRDYERLFFKEGIKKNKDGTITTREVFNDSYLAGPDIFLLMRGQVEDGPNEILFLSKDNLELRGRYALPEGISARHLCVIKTAGENEVLFLVAFRDQVNEINSIGIFKKEVSK
;
A
#
# COMPACT_ATOMS: atom_id res chain seq x y z
N MET A 1 -9.00 24.66 0.31
CA MET A 1 -8.46 23.41 0.87
C MET A 1 -9.43 22.32 0.47
N SER A 2 -9.10 21.54 -0.55
CA SER A 2 -10.00 20.51 -1.04
C SER A 2 -9.70 19.21 -0.32
N SER A 3 -10.68 18.67 0.40
CA SER A 3 -10.55 17.32 0.95
C SER A 3 -10.38 16.34 -0.22
N PHE A 4 -9.79 15.18 0.04
CA PHE A 4 -9.73 14.11 -0.97
C PHE A 4 -11.13 13.69 -1.46
N GLY A 5 -12.16 13.90 -0.63
CA GLY A 5 -13.56 13.90 -1.02
C GLY A 5 -13.91 14.76 -2.22
N GLU A 6 -13.43 16.00 -2.24
CA GLU A 6 -13.54 16.90 -3.39
C GLU A 6 -12.69 16.40 -4.58
N LYS A 7 -11.52 15.79 -4.32
CA LYS A 7 -10.62 15.27 -5.36
C LYS A 7 -11.18 14.08 -6.14
N TYR A 8 -11.98 13.22 -5.50
CA TYR A 8 -12.60 12.05 -6.14
C TYR A 8 -14.12 12.19 -6.32
N GLN A 9 -14.71 13.33 -5.96
CA GLN A 9 -16.16 13.54 -5.99
C GLN A 9 -16.93 12.42 -5.27
N VAL A 10 -16.46 12.01 -4.09
CA VAL A 10 -17.08 10.91 -3.32
C VAL A 10 -18.51 11.31 -2.95
N ASN A 11 -19.49 10.53 -3.40
CA ASN A 11 -20.87 10.73 -2.98
C ASN A 11 -21.11 10.04 -1.62
N TYR A 12 -20.81 10.72 -0.52
CA TYR A 12 -21.00 10.19 0.84
C TYR A 12 -22.43 9.76 1.16
N SER A 13 -23.44 10.27 0.43
CA SER A 13 -24.84 9.87 0.62
C SER A 13 -25.10 8.39 0.35
N LEU A 14 -24.19 7.71 -0.36
CA LEU A 14 -24.24 6.27 -0.61
C LEU A 14 -23.98 5.44 0.66
N SER A 15 -23.19 5.96 1.61
CA SER A 15 -22.74 5.26 2.81
C SER A 15 -23.47 5.75 4.08
N LYS A 16 -24.81 5.72 4.06
CA LYS A 16 -25.68 6.40 5.05
C LYS A 16 -25.41 6.08 6.53
N GLU A 17 -24.82 4.92 6.82
CA GLU A 17 -24.55 4.44 8.20
C GLU A 17 -23.17 4.85 8.74
N ILE A 18 -22.35 5.50 7.93
CA ILE A 18 -20.95 5.80 8.21
C ILE A 18 -20.72 7.31 8.08
N GLN A 19 -20.02 7.89 9.06
CA GLN A 19 -19.72 9.33 9.02
C GLN A 19 -18.81 9.69 7.83
N PRO A 20 -19.10 10.79 7.10
CA PRO A 20 -18.28 11.23 5.98
C PRO A 20 -16.79 11.36 6.28
N ASN A 21 -16.43 11.94 7.44
CA ASN A 21 -15.02 12.09 7.86
C ASN A 21 -14.29 10.74 7.99
N PHE A 22 -14.99 9.67 8.37
CA PHE A 22 -14.40 8.35 8.46
C PHE A 22 -14.17 7.74 7.07
N LEU A 23 -15.11 7.93 6.15
CA LEU A 23 -14.96 7.50 4.75
C LEU A 23 -13.81 8.25 4.06
N ASP A 24 -13.69 9.55 4.33
CA ASP A 24 -12.55 10.34 3.90
C ASP A 24 -11.25 9.76 4.41
N ARG A 25 -11.16 9.51 5.73
CA ARG A 25 -9.97 8.92 6.31
C ARG A 25 -9.62 7.59 5.63
N LEU A 26 -10.58 6.71 5.40
CA LEU A 26 -10.36 5.43 4.75
C LEU A 26 -9.85 5.59 3.30
N ALA A 27 -10.49 6.43 2.50
CA ALA A 27 -10.08 6.67 1.12
C ALA A 27 -8.67 7.30 1.02
N ASN A 28 -8.28 8.06 2.05
CA ASN A 28 -6.97 8.68 2.21
C ASN A 28 -5.93 7.82 2.92
N MET A 29 -6.25 6.58 3.30
CA MET A 29 -5.25 5.71 3.88
C MET A 29 -4.14 5.47 2.86
N GLY A 30 -2.92 5.75 3.30
CA GLY A 30 -1.77 5.74 2.45
C GLY A 30 -0.52 6.18 3.19
N LYS A 31 0.61 5.97 2.52
CA LYS A 31 1.93 6.37 2.99
C LYS A 31 2.48 7.50 2.12
N ILE A 32 3.11 8.48 2.78
CA ILE A 32 3.86 9.54 2.11
C ILE A 32 5.35 9.26 2.30
N VAL A 33 6.09 9.23 1.19
CA VAL A 33 7.56 9.18 1.17
C VAL A 33 8.08 10.29 0.26
N SER A 34 9.32 10.74 0.45
CA SER A 34 9.92 11.80 -0.37
C SER A 34 11.40 11.55 -0.58
N ASP A 35 11.90 11.86 -1.78
CA ASP A 35 13.31 11.83 -2.13
C ASP A 35 13.98 13.21 -2.09
N GLY A 36 13.27 14.24 -1.60
CA GLY A 36 13.73 15.63 -1.58
C GLY A 36 13.47 16.41 -2.86
N GLU A 37 13.09 15.76 -3.97
CA GLU A 37 12.63 16.42 -5.20
C GLU A 37 11.11 16.30 -5.36
N TYR A 38 10.56 15.12 -5.06
CA TYR A 38 9.14 14.84 -5.15
C TYR A 38 8.58 14.23 -3.86
N ILE A 39 7.26 14.32 -3.74
CA ILE A 39 6.44 13.68 -2.71
C ILE A 39 5.66 12.55 -3.38
N TYR A 40 5.81 11.33 -2.87
CA TYR A 40 5.13 10.14 -3.35
C TYR A 40 4.08 9.74 -2.33
N TYR A 41 2.81 9.85 -2.70
CA TYR A 41 1.69 9.30 -1.95
C TYR A 41 1.32 7.93 -2.53
N VAL A 42 1.44 6.89 -1.71
CA VAL A 42 1.00 5.54 -2.03
C VAL A 42 -0.34 5.31 -1.34
N SER A 43 -1.39 4.98 -2.09
CA SER A 43 -2.68 4.62 -1.51
C SER A 43 -2.68 3.20 -0.99
N ASP A 44 -3.05 3.02 0.28
CA ASP A 44 -3.19 1.70 0.90
C ASP A 44 -4.41 0.95 0.37
N VAL A 45 -5.39 1.65 -0.22
CA VAL A 45 -6.68 1.09 -0.66
C VAL A 45 -6.71 0.88 -2.17
N PHE A 46 -6.36 1.91 -2.95
CA PHE A 46 -6.62 1.91 -4.40
C PHE A 46 -5.48 1.35 -5.24
N GLY A 47 -4.37 0.95 -4.63
CA GLY A 47 -3.26 0.35 -5.38
C GLY A 47 -2.60 1.33 -6.35
N GLU A 48 -2.50 2.61 -5.99
CA GLU A 48 -1.98 3.67 -6.85
C GLU A 48 -0.92 4.53 -6.16
N ILE A 49 -0.03 5.10 -6.97
CA ILE A 49 0.98 6.07 -6.55
C ILE A 49 0.71 7.40 -7.25
N GLN A 50 0.72 8.46 -6.46
CA GLN A 50 0.62 9.84 -6.92
C GLN A 50 1.88 10.59 -6.53
N VAL A 51 2.46 11.29 -7.50
CA VAL A 51 3.70 12.04 -7.36
C VAL A 51 3.38 13.52 -7.45
N PHE A 52 3.84 14.28 -6.46
CA PHE A 52 3.67 15.71 -6.38
C PHE A 52 5.03 16.39 -6.29
N ASP A 53 5.10 17.62 -6.78
CA ASP A 53 6.18 18.52 -6.38
C ASP A 53 5.89 19.13 -4.99
N PHE A 54 6.87 19.85 -4.43
CA PHE A 54 6.71 20.51 -3.14
C PHE A 54 5.76 21.72 -3.15
N SER A 55 5.30 22.17 -4.32
CA SER A 55 4.20 23.14 -4.41
C SER A 55 2.82 22.48 -4.26
N GLY A 56 2.78 21.14 -4.22
CA GLY A 56 1.55 20.35 -4.15
C GLY A 56 0.92 20.06 -5.51
N LYS A 57 1.60 20.38 -6.62
CA LYS A 57 1.10 20.09 -7.96
C LYS A 57 1.31 18.62 -8.28
N LEU A 58 0.26 17.96 -8.79
CA LEU A 58 0.35 16.59 -9.27
C LEU A 58 1.24 16.52 -10.52
N VAL A 59 2.35 15.82 -10.43
CA VAL A 59 3.33 15.61 -11.51
C VAL A 59 3.01 14.33 -12.27
N ARG A 60 2.65 13.26 -11.55
CA ARG A 60 2.34 11.96 -12.14
C ARG A 60 1.37 11.17 -11.28
N ARG A 61 0.58 10.31 -11.90
CA ARG A 61 -0.25 9.30 -11.22
C ARG A 61 -0.13 7.98 -11.97
N LYS A 62 -0.03 6.87 -11.25
CA LYS A 62 -0.02 5.53 -11.84
C LYS A 62 -0.73 4.52 -10.96
N LYS A 63 -1.61 3.72 -11.55
CA LYS A 63 -2.15 2.51 -10.93
C LYS A 63 -1.14 1.38 -11.08
N ILE A 64 -0.95 0.59 -10.04
CA ILE A 64 -0.07 -0.57 -10.07
C ILE A 64 -0.84 -1.70 -10.76
N THR A 65 -0.21 -2.32 -11.77
CA THR A 65 -0.80 -3.35 -12.63
C THR A 65 0.09 -4.58 -12.66
N GLY A 66 -0.41 -5.68 -13.25
CA GLY A 66 0.35 -6.93 -13.38
C GLY A 66 0.43 -7.78 -12.11
N ILE A 67 -0.49 -7.56 -11.17
CA ILE A 67 -0.63 -8.32 -9.92
C ILE A 67 -2.04 -8.91 -9.91
N ARG A 68 -2.15 -10.23 -9.67
CA ARG A 68 -3.30 -11.06 -10.07
C ARG A 68 -4.64 -10.50 -9.61
N ASN A 69 -4.84 -10.30 -8.30
CA ASN A 69 -6.11 -9.80 -7.77
C ASN A 69 -6.09 -8.31 -7.46
N LEU A 70 -4.94 -7.61 -7.58
CA LEU A 70 -4.85 -6.19 -7.23
C LEU A 70 -5.82 -5.34 -8.05
N GLU A 71 -5.83 -5.52 -9.37
CA GLU A 71 -6.70 -4.74 -10.25
C GLU A 71 -8.19 -4.98 -9.95
N LYS A 72 -8.54 -6.23 -9.63
CA LYS A 72 -9.90 -6.61 -9.23
C LYS A 72 -10.27 -5.93 -7.92
N LEU A 73 -9.42 -6.03 -6.89
CA LEU A 73 -9.63 -5.41 -5.59
C LEU A 73 -9.75 -3.89 -5.72
N THR A 74 -8.86 -3.24 -6.46
CA THR A 74 -8.94 -1.80 -6.75
C THR A 74 -10.29 -1.45 -7.37
N ARG A 75 -10.74 -2.16 -8.41
CA ARG A 75 -12.05 -1.88 -9.04
C ARG A 75 -13.22 -2.10 -8.08
N ASP A 76 -13.18 -3.15 -7.28
CA ASP A 76 -14.22 -3.44 -6.31
C ASP A 76 -14.27 -2.37 -5.20
N TYR A 77 -13.11 -1.92 -4.73
CA TYR A 77 -13.02 -0.85 -3.75
C TYR A 77 -13.48 0.48 -4.34
N GLU A 78 -13.04 0.84 -5.54
CA GLU A 78 -13.55 2.03 -6.26
C GLU A 78 -15.08 1.96 -6.42
N ARG A 79 -15.64 0.80 -6.80
CA ARG A 79 -17.09 0.61 -6.90
C ARG A 79 -17.79 0.85 -5.56
N LEU A 80 -17.24 0.33 -4.46
CA LEU A 80 -17.80 0.52 -3.13
C LEU A 80 -17.73 1.97 -2.66
N PHE A 81 -16.59 2.64 -2.81
CA PHE A 81 -16.41 4.02 -2.37
C PHE A 81 -17.22 5.02 -3.22
N PHE A 82 -17.32 4.81 -4.53
CA PHE A 82 -17.87 5.81 -5.45
C PHE A 82 -19.27 5.50 -6.00
N LYS A 83 -19.75 4.25 -5.92
CA LYS A 83 -21.03 3.83 -6.55
C LYS A 83 -22.01 3.13 -5.63
N GLU A 84 -21.54 2.24 -4.75
CA GLU A 84 -22.44 1.39 -3.93
C GLU A 84 -22.60 1.86 -2.48
N GLY A 85 -21.56 2.51 -1.93
CA GLY A 85 -21.49 2.86 -0.52
C GLY A 85 -20.93 1.73 0.36
N ILE A 86 -20.22 2.12 1.41
CA ILE A 86 -19.68 1.21 2.42
C ILE A 86 -20.74 1.00 3.50
N LYS A 87 -20.89 -0.26 3.95
CA LYS A 87 -21.86 -0.68 4.97
C LYS A 87 -21.16 -1.25 6.19
N LYS A 88 -21.84 -1.20 7.34
CA LYS A 88 -21.40 -1.91 8.55
C LYS A 88 -21.65 -3.40 8.41
N ASN A 89 -20.78 -4.19 9.04
CA ASN A 89 -20.97 -5.61 9.25
C ASN A 89 -22.04 -5.82 10.34
N LYS A 90 -22.53 -7.07 10.47
CA LYS A 90 -23.56 -7.43 11.48
C LYS A 90 -23.11 -7.17 12.92
N ASP A 91 -21.81 -7.21 13.19
CA ASP A 91 -21.19 -6.91 14.48
C ASP A 91 -20.90 -5.42 14.70
N GLY A 92 -21.33 -4.55 13.77
CA GLY A 92 -21.11 -3.11 13.82
C GLY A 92 -19.74 -2.64 13.32
N THR A 93 -18.84 -3.56 12.94
CA THR A 93 -17.52 -3.23 12.39
C THR A 93 -17.60 -2.77 10.93
N ILE A 94 -16.51 -2.21 10.40
CA ILE A 94 -16.35 -1.90 8.98
C ILE A 94 -15.13 -2.67 8.48
N THR A 95 -15.32 -3.48 7.44
CA THR A 95 -14.24 -4.28 6.87
C THR A 95 -13.14 -3.37 6.30
N THR A 96 -11.92 -3.49 6.81
CA THR A 96 -10.71 -2.82 6.31
C THR A 96 -10.38 -3.26 4.88
N ARG A 97 -10.09 -2.32 3.98
CA ARG A 97 -9.92 -2.54 2.53
C ARG A 97 -8.51 -2.17 2.06
N GLU A 98 -7.52 -2.71 2.72
CA GLU A 98 -6.12 -2.40 2.42
C GLU A 98 -5.53 -3.42 1.45
N VAL A 99 -4.75 -2.96 0.48
CA VAL A 99 -3.89 -3.76 -0.39
C VAL A 99 -2.42 -3.63 0.02
N PHE A 100 -2.03 -2.50 0.62
CA PHE A 100 -0.69 -2.28 1.18
C PHE A 100 -0.76 -1.96 2.67
N ASN A 101 0.26 -2.37 3.41
CA ASN A 101 0.42 -2.08 4.84
C ASN A 101 1.45 -0.97 5.11
N ASP A 102 2.46 -0.84 4.25
CA ASP A 102 3.49 0.17 4.40
C ASP A 102 4.20 0.45 3.07
N SER A 103 4.96 1.53 3.02
CA SER A 103 5.83 1.86 1.89
C SER A 103 7.13 2.48 2.37
N TYR A 104 8.22 2.19 1.66
CA TYR A 104 9.55 2.70 1.97
C TYR A 104 10.26 3.14 0.70
N LEU A 105 11.01 4.24 0.76
CA LEU A 105 11.79 4.75 -0.36
C LEU A 105 13.27 4.51 -0.08
N ALA A 106 13.97 3.82 -0.98
CA ALA A 106 15.40 3.59 -0.83
C ALA A 106 16.14 3.64 -2.19
N GLY A 107 16.90 4.72 -2.40
CA GLY A 107 17.62 4.98 -3.65
C GLY A 107 16.67 5.11 -4.84
N PRO A 108 16.82 4.31 -5.92
CA PRO A 108 16.02 4.48 -7.14
C PRO A 108 14.65 3.78 -7.08
N ASP A 109 14.30 3.16 -5.95
CA ASP A 109 13.12 2.31 -5.84
C ASP A 109 12.21 2.71 -4.68
N ILE A 110 10.90 2.57 -4.93
CA ILE A 110 9.83 2.59 -3.95
C ILE A 110 9.44 1.14 -3.67
N PHE A 111 9.45 0.77 -2.39
CA PHE A 111 9.13 -0.55 -1.90
C PHE A 111 7.75 -0.53 -1.26
N LEU A 112 6.88 -1.46 -1.64
CA LEU A 112 5.51 -1.55 -1.12
C LEU A 112 5.31 -2.88 -0.41
N LEU A 113 4.86 -2.84 0.84
CA LEU A 113 4.50 -4.04 1.58
C LEU A 113 3.06 -4.42 1.27
N MET A 114 2.87 -5.37 0.36
CA MET A 114 1.57 -5.89 -0.08
C MET A 114 1.01 -6.94 0.87
N ARG A 115 -0.30 -6.88 1.09
CA ARG A 115 -1.03 -7.87 1.89
C ARG A 115 -1.18 -9.18 1.12
N GLY A 116 -0.97 -10.30 1.80
CA GLY A 116 -1.07 -11.63 1.20
C GLY A 116 -2.42 -11.95 0.56
N GLN A 117 -3.51 -11.37 1.09
CA GLN A 117 -4.87 -11.46 0.50
C GLN A 117 -4.97 -10.94 -0.94
N VAL A 118 -3.99 -10.14 -1.41
CA VAL A 118 -3.96 -9.62 -2.78
C VAL A 118 -3.59 -10.72 -3.79
N GLU A 119 -2.89 -11.76 -3.37
CA GLU A 119 -2.44 -12.87 -4.23
C GLU A 119 -2.83 -14.24 -3.69
N ASP A 120 -3.71 -14.29 -2.68
CA ASP A 120 -4.09 -15.50 -1.96
C ASP A 120 -2.86 -16.27 -1.42
N GLY A 121 -1.87 -15.53 -0.92
CA GLY A 121 -0.56 -16.05 -0.51
C GLY A 121 0.06 -15.29 0.67
N PRO A 122 1.39 -15.40 0.87
CA PRO A 122 2.08 -14.63 1.91
C PRO A 122 2.10 -13.13 1.58
N ASN A 123 2.43 -12.31 2.57
CA ASN A 123 2.78 -10.92 2.31
C ASN A 123 3.93 -10.83 1.29
N GLU A 124 3.92 -9.80 0.44
CA GLU A 124 5.00 -9.58 -0.53
C GLU A 124 5.54 -8.16 -0.44
N ILE A 125 6.79 -7.98 -0.83
CA ILE A 125 7.40 -6.68 -1.06
C ILE A 125 7.50 -6.47 -2.57
N LEU A 126 6.87 -5.41 -3.07
CA LEU A 126 6.97 -4.97 -4.46
C LEU A 126 8.05 -3.90 -4.60
N PHE A 127 8.73 -3.88 -5.73
CA PHE A 127 9.84 -2.98 -6.03
C PHE A 127 9.46 -2.18 -7.26
N LEU A 128 9.29 -0.88 -7.15
CA LEU A 128 8.94 -0.02 -8.27
C LEU A 128 10.02 1.02 -8.50
N SER A 129 10.37 1.27 -9.76
CA SER A 129 11.26 2.39 -10.08
C SER A 129 10.62 3.71 -9.65
N LYS A 130 11.34 4.59 -8.96
CA LYS A 130 10.83 5.93 -8.67
C LYS A 130 10.65 6.79 -9.94
N ASP A 131 11.45 6.52 -10.97
CA ASP A 131 11.54 7.37 -12.18
C ASP A 131 10.39 7.15 -13.16
N ASN A 132 9.80 5.95 -13.20
CA ASN A 132 8.68 5.61 -14.10
C ASN A 132 7.56 4.79 -13.43
N LEU A 133 7.71 4.46 -12.15
CA LEU A 133 6.76 3.66 -11.36
C LEU A 133 6.48 2.28 -11.98
N GLU A 134 7.41 1.74 -12.77
CA GLU A 134 7.32 0.36 -13.28
C GLU A 134 7.74 -0.65 -12.22
N LEU A 135 7.02 -1.78 -12.17
CA LEU A 135 7.36 -2.91 -11.31
C LEU A 135 8.67 -3.54 -11.80
N ARG A 136 9.68 -3.51 -10.95
CA ARG A 136 11.01 -4.10 -11.20
C ARG A 136 11.16 -5.50 -10.62
N GLY A 137 10.36 -5.83 -9.60
CA GLY A 137 10.45 -7.13 -8.96
C GLY A 137 9.46 -7.32 -7.83
N ARG A 138 9.50 -8.53 -7.28
CA ARG A 138 8.69 -9.00 -6.15
C ARG A 138 9.54 -9.87 -5.24
N TYR A 139 9.18 -9.91 -3.96
CA TYR A 139 9.77 -10.77 -2.94
C TYR A 139 8.68 -11.23 -1.98
N ALA A 140 8.40 -12.52 -1.97
CA ALA A 140 7.48 -13.12 -1.01
C ALA A 140 8.15 -13.23 0.35
N LEU A 141 7.48 -12.74 1.39
CA LEU A 141 7.88 -12.99 2.77
C LEU A 141 7.48 -14.42 3.17
N PRO A 142 8.07 -14.97 4.23
CA PRO A 142 7.67 -16.29 4.73
C PRO A 142 6.18 -16.35 5.08
N GLU A 143 5.60 -17.55 4.96
CA GLU A 143 4.24 -17.81 5.41
C GLU A 143 4.12 -17.74 6.94
N GLY A 144 2.88 -17.60 7.43
CA GLY A 144 2.61 -17.55 8.87
C GLY A 144 2.97 -16.22 9.55
N ILE A 145 3.37 -15.19 8.80
CA ILE A 145 3.57 -13.84 9.33
C ILE A 145 2.55 -12.86 8.77
N SER A 146 2.12 -11.93 9.61
CA SER A 146 1.34 -10.76 9.21
C SER A 146 2.23 -9.52 9.31
N ALA A 147 2.86 -9.17 8.18
CA ALA A 147 3.79 -8.05 8.10
C ALA A 147 3.07 -6.70 8.18
N ARG A 148 3.59 -5.75 8.95
CA ARG A 148 2.94 -4.45 9.22
C ARG A 148 3.79 -3.25 8.82
N HIS A 149 5.10 -3.32 9.06
CA HIS A 149 6.02 -2.23 8.76
C HIS A 149 7.19 -2.73 7.96
N LEU A 150 7.69 -1.87 7.07
CA LEU A 150 8.82 -2.14 6.20
C LEU A 150 9.87 -1.04 6.34
N CYS A 151 11.12 -1.46 6.53
CA CYS A 151 12.29 -0.63 6.34
C CYS A 151 13.28 -1.37 5.43
N VAL A 152 13.93 -0.63 4.53
CA VAL A 152 14.91 -1.19 3.59
C VAL A 152 16.30 -0.75 4.01
N ILE A 153 17.18 -1.73 4.21
CA ILE A 153 18.59 -1.51 4.54
C ILE A 153 19.40 -1.84 3.29
N LYS A 154 20.15 -0.85 2.79
CA LYS A 154 21.15 -1.06 1.73
C LYS A 154 22.50 -1.32 2.37
N THR A 155 23.10 -2.47 2.08
CA THR A 155 24.45 -2.79 2.55
C THR A 155 25.47 -2.19 1.59
N ALA A 156 26.56 -1.63 2.13
CA ALA A 156 27.62 -1.06 1.31
C ALA A 156 28.45 -2.19 0.68
N GLY A 157 28.60 -2.17 -0.65
CA GLY A 157 29.50 -3.08 -1.38
C GLY A 157 28.85 -4.36 -1.93
N GLU A 158 27.59 -4.63 -1.60
CA GLU A 158 26.82 -5.73 -2.19
C GLU A 158 25.60 -5.15 -2.90
N ASN A 159 25.19 -5.72 -4.04
CA ASN A 159 23.90 -5.40 -4.70
C ASN A 159 22.71 -5.97 -3.90
N GLU A 160 22.85 -6.01 -2.58
CA GLU A 160 21.98 -6.74 -1.68
C GLU A 160 21.04 -5.77 -0.97
N VAL A 161 19.77 -6.14 -0.96
CA VAL A 161 18.71 -5.39 -0.32
C VAL A 161 18.18 -6.24 0.82
N LEU A 162 18.29 -5.72 2.05
CA LEU A 162 17.74 -6.33 3.24
C LEU A 162 16.44 -5.63 3.63
N PHE A 163 15.46 -6.40 4.06
CA PHE A 163 14.16 -5.92 4.50
C PHE A 163 14.03 -6.13 6.00
N LEU A 164 14.07 -5.05 6.76
CA LEU A 164 13.68 -5.06 8.16
C LEU A 164 12.15 -4.96 8.23
N VAL A 165 11.49 -6.02 8.66
CA VAL A 165 10.02 -6.10 8.68
C VAL A 165 9.55 -6.33 10.11
N ALA A 166 8.64 -5.50 10.58
CA ALA A 166 7.89 -5.76 11.81
C ALA A 166 6.62 -6.53 11.46
N PHE A 167 6.37 -7.63 12.15
CA PHE A 167 5.26 -8.54 11.85
C PHE A 167 4.69 -9.17 13.11
N ARG A 168 3.44 -9.66 13.01
CA ARG A 168 2.89 -10.62 13.97
C ARG A 168 3.14 -12.03 13.45
N ASP A 169 3.87 -12.83 14.21
CA ASP A 169 3.96 -14.27 14.01
C ASP A 169 2.59 -14.87 14.36
N GLN A 170 1.96 -15.53 13.40
CA GLN A 170 0.62 -16.10 13.58
C GLN A 170 0.63 -17.46 14.28
N VAL A 171 1.76 -18.17 14.26
CA VAL A 171 1.93 -19.46 14.93
C VAL A 171 2.18 -19.26 16.41
N ASN A 172 3.10 -18.36 16.75
CA ASN A 172 3.48 -18.09 18.14
C ASN A 172 2.69 -16.93 18.76
N GLU A 173 1.87 -16.24 17.97
CA GLU A 173 1.05 -15.08 18.35
C GLU A 173 1.82 -13.87 18.93
N ILE A 174 3.12 -13.78 18.66
CA ILE A 174 4.00 -12.71 19.13
C ILE A 174 4.23 -11.64 18.07
N ASN A 175 4.53 -10.41 18.50
CA ASN A 175 5.06 -9.38 17.61
C ASN A 175 6.59 -9.51 17.55
N SER A 176 7.15 -9.45 16.36
CA SER A 176 8.58 -9.63 16.11
C SER A 176 9.08 -8.69 15.04
N ILE A 177 10.40 -8.50 15.00
CA ILE A 177 11.11 -7.78 13.95
C ILE A 177 12.11 -8.78 13.35
N GLY A 178 12.06 -8.96 12.03
CA GLY A 178 12.98 -9.83 11.30
C GLY A 178 13.70 -9.08 10.20
N ILE A 179 14.88 -9.58 9.83
CA ILE A 179 15.63 -9.12 8.66
C ILE A 179 15.53 -10.20 7.61
N PHE A 180 14.94 -9.86 6.46
CA PHE A 180 14.74 -10.76 5.34
C PHE A 180 15.65 -10.36 4.18
N LYS A 181 16.13 -11.35 3.44
CA LYS A 181 17.02 -11.18 2.29
C LYS A 181 16.44 -11.96 1.12
N LYS A 182 16.50 -11.38 -0.07
CA LYS A 182 16.26 -12.14 -1.30
C LYS A 182 17.48 -13.01 -1.60
N GLU A 183 17.36 -14.32 -1.50
CA GLU A 183 18.40 -15.23 -1.97
C GLU A 183 18.56 -15.06 -3.49
N VAL A 184 19.78 -14.76 -3.92
CA VAL A 184 20.13 -14.79 -5.34
C VAL A 184 20.58 -16.22 -5.62
N SER A 185 19.71 -17.01 -6.25
CA SER A 185 20.10 -18.31 -6.79
C SER A 185 21.24 -18.07 -7.79
N LYS A 186 22.40 -18.69 -7.54
CA LYS A 186 23.54 -18.70 -8.47
C LYS A 186 23.28 -19.62 -9.65
#